data_AF-A0A284S7X7-F1
#
_entry.id   AF-A0A284S7X7-F1
#
_cell.length_a   1.000
_cell.length_b   1.000
_cell.length_c   1.000
_cell.angle_alpha   90.00
_cell.angle_beta   90.00
_cell.angle_gamma   90.00
#
_symmetry.space_group_name_H-M   'P 1'
#
loop_
_entity.id
_entity.type
_entity.pdbx_description
1 polymer ?
#
loop_
_entity_poly.entity_id
_entity_poly.type
_entity_poly.pdbx_seq_one_letter_code
_entity_poly.pdbx_strand_id
1 'polypeptide(L)'
;MAPPKKYLTLEAKQQSIRDKSKRYYERYAITKPKHISFIIVRRHKHEIHRRRAAYYDARHGKKSRRSESHSGARKRSHVKRVGKTNALEIQTISRATVHYPKSTKVKLASPPPPPPPPPADVFPKLSSEAKVLQDDFNYFIGGVSLTGFVKHLLKKYFRSDSKHQGQIAVFVEPLDELYRFQKSYGCIVAQSLRIEGPSARHLALEQEGQLIGRAVEWVEDIWHCAIDGLGNLRLAYNRKLMAWQRRV
;
A
#
# COMPACT_ATOMS: atom_id res chain seq x y z
N MET A 1 -30.73 -35.50 -32.45
CA MET A 1 -29.98 -34.37 -33.03
C MET A 1 -29.37 -33.54 -31.91
N ALA A 2 -28.06 -33.26 -31.95
CA ALA A 2 -27.38 -32.51 -30.88
C ALA A 2 -27.68 -31.01 -30.98
N PRO A 3 -27.82 -30.27 -29.86
CA PRO A 3 -28.06 -28.84 -29.89
C PRO A 3 -26.88 -28.08 -30.54
N PRO A 4 -27.14 -27.05 -31.36
CA PRO A 4 -26.06 -26.27 -31.98
C PRO A 4 -25.22 -25.55 -30.93
N LYS A 5 -23.89 -25.64 -31.06
CA LYS A 5 -22.93 -24.96 -30.18
C LYS A 5 -23.06 -23.44 -30.37
N LYS A 6 -23.40 -22.71 -29.29
CA LYS A 6 -23.55 -21.23 -29.27
C LYS A 6 -22.31 -20.45 -29.74
N TYR A 7 -21.13 -21.05 -29.67
CA TYR A 7 -19.87 -20.46 -30.15
C TYR A 7 -19.09 -21.52 -30.90
N LEU A 8 -18.68 -21.21 -32.13
CA LEU A 8 -17.94 -22.12 -33.02
C LEU A 8 -16.47 -22.29 -32.60
N THR A 9 -15.88 -21.28 -31.96
CA THR A 9 -14.47 -21.28 -31.52
C THR A 9 -14.32 -20.73 -30.10
N LEU A 10 -13.22 -21.11 -29.43
CA LEU A 10 -12.87 -20.61 -28.09
C LEU A 10 -12.64 -19.09 -28.09
N GLU A 11 -12.03 -18.56 -29.16
CA GLU A 11 -11.83 -17.13 -29.36
C GLU A 11 -13.15 -16.38 -29.50
N ALA A 12 -14.13 -16.92 -30.23
CA ALA A 12 -15.46 -16.32 -30.34
C ALA A 12 -16.17 -16.25 -28.98
N LYS A 13 -15.96 -17.24 -28.11
CA LYS A 13 -16.45 -17.22 -26.74
C LYS A 13 -15.76 -16.12 -25.92
N GLN A 14 -14.42 -16.03 -25.98
CA GLN A 14 -13.66 -15.00 -25.25
C GLN A 14 -14.00 -13.58 -25.71
N GLN A 15 -14.16 -13.37 -27.01
CA GLN A 15 -14.56 -12.08 -27.57
C GLN A 15 -15.99 -11.71 -27.14
N SER A 16 -16.92 -12.67 -27.15
CA SER A 16 -18.28 -12.45 -26.64
C SER A 16 -18.30 -12.08 -25.16
N ILE A 17 -17.40 -12.64 -24.35
CA ILE A 17 -17.24 -12.27 -22.93
C ILE A 17 -16.72 -10.84 -22.80
N ARG A 18 -15.67 -10.46 -23.55
CA ARG A 18 -15.15 -9.08 -23.57
C ARG A 18 -16.23 -8.07 -23.94
N ASP A 19 -17.00 -8.36 -24.98
CA ASP A 19 -18.07 -7.48 -25.45
C ASP A 19 -19.23 -7.37 -24.44
N LYS A 20 -19.58 -8.46 -23.76
CA LYS A 20 -20.60 -8.46 -22.70
C LYS A 20 -20.14 -7.68 -21.47
N SER A 21 -18.91 -7.88 -21.03
CA SER A 21 -18.31 -7.14 -19.91
C SER A 21 -18.23 -5.65 -20.22
N LYS A 22 -17.81 -5.28 -21.43
CA LYS A 22 -17.80 -3.88 -21.89
C LYS A 22 -19.20 -3.26 -21.85
N ARG A 23 -20.20 -3.93 -22.43
CA ARG A 23 -21.61 -3.48 -22.40
C ARG A 23 -22.21 -3.41 -21.00
N TYR A 24 -21.71 -4.21 -20.05
CA TYR A 24 -22.10 -4.13 -18.65
C TYR A 24 -21.54 -2.84 -18.02
N TYR A 25 -20.25 -2.57 -18.15
CA TYR A 25 -19.66 -1.34 -17.62
C TYR A 25 -20.22 -0.07 -18.27
N GLU A 26 -20.48 -0.07 -19.58
CA GLU A 26 -21.12 1.04 -20.28
C GLU A 26 -22.54 1.29 -19.79
N ARG A 27 -23.36 0.25 -19.62
CA ARG A 27 -24.73 0.40 -19.06
C ARG A 27 -24.71 0.92 -17.63
N TYR A 28 -23.83 0.39 -16.79
CA TYR A 28 -23.73 0.84 -15.40
C TYR A 28 -23.13 2.25 -15.24
N ALA A 29 -22.34 2.73 -16.22
CA ALA A 29 -21.86 4.11 -16.28
C ALA A 29 -22.96 5.12 -16.68
N ILE A 30 -23.99 4.68 -17.40
CA ILE A 30 -25.09 5.52 -17.91
C ILE A 30 -26.26 5.58 -16.91
N THR A 31 -26.51 4.54 -16.12
CA THR A 31 -27.72 4.42 -15.27
C THR A 31 -27.61 4.95 -13.84
N LYS A 32 -26.55 5.67 -13.46
CA LYS A 32 -26.51 6.36 -12.15
C LYS A 32 -26.19 7.84 -12.31
N PRO A 33 -26.97 8.76 -11.71
CA PRO A 33 -26.57 10.15 -11.64
C PRO A 33 -25.28 10.24 -10.83
N LYS A 34 -24.24 10.79 -11.46
CA LYS A 34 -22.84 10.90 -10.98
C LYS A 34 -22.69 11.61 -9.62
N HIS A 35 -23.78 12.10 -9.03
CA HIS A 35 -23.81 12.85 -7.78
C HIS A 35 -23.92 11.94 -6.53
N ILE A 36 -24.58 10.78 -6.60
CA ILE A 36 -24.89 9.99 -5.39
C ILE A 36 -23.76 9.00 -5.03
N SER A 37 -23.11 8.39 -6.03
CA SER A 37 -21.97 7.50 -5.78
C SER A 37 -20.76 8.26 -5.22
N PHE A 38 -20.53 9.49 -5.66
CA PHE A 38 -19.45 10.33 -5.14
C PHE A 38 -19.70 10.78 -3.69
N ILE A 39 -20.96 11.03 -3.31
CA ILE A 39 -21.34 11.43 -1.95
C ILE A 39 -21.23 10.26 -0.98
N ILE A 40 -21.71 9.06 -1.34
CA ILE A 40 -21.63 7.88 -0.45
C ILE A 40 -20.17 7.46 -0.25
N VAL A 41 -19.35 7.47 -1.31
CA VAL A 41 -17.91 7.17 -1.21
C VAL A 41 -17.15 8.25 -0.44
N ARG A 42 -17.47 9.55 -0.60
CA ARG A 42 -16.84 10.63 0.20
C ARG A 42 -17.25 10.61 1.66
N ARG A 43 -18.54 10.43 1.98
CA ARG A 43 -19.03 10.40 3.37
C ARG A 43 -18.43 9.21 4.13
N HIS A 44 -18.32 8.05 3.49
CA HIS A 44 -17.76 6.86 4.12
C HIS A 44 -16.23 6.94 4.29
N LYS A 45 -15.51 7.53 3.31
CA LYS A 45 -14.06 7.79 3.43
C LYS A 45 -13.71 8.77 4.55
N HIS A 46 -14.54 9.80 4.78
CA HIS A 46 -14.38 10.73 5.90
C HIS A 46 -14.66 10.10 7.27
N GLU A 47 -15.60 9.15 7.34
CA GLU A 47 -15.89 8.44 8.58
C GLU A 47 -14.80 7.42 8.95
N ILE A 48 -14.24 6.74 7.95
CA ILE A 48 -13.08 5.83 8.15
C ILE A 48 -11.83 6.64 8.53
N HIS A 49 -11.58 7.81 7.95
CA HIS A 49 -10.48 8.68 8.38
C HIS A 49 -10.67 9.21 9.81
N ARG A 50 -11.90 9.58 10.22
CA ARG A 50 -12.18 9.97 11.60
C ARG A 50 -11.99 8.82 12.59
N ARG A 51 -12.42 7.60 12.25
CA ARG A 51 -12.20 6.41 13.08
C ARG A 51 -10.72 6.03 13.18
N ARG A 52 -9.96 6.17 12.08
CA ARG A 52 -8.49 6.00 12.08
C ARG A 52 -7.77 7.08 12.89
N ALA A 53 -8.16 8.35 12.78
CA ALA A 53 -7.57 9.43 13.58
C ALA A 53 -7.83 9.25 15.08
N ALA A 54 -9.07 8.93 15.47
CA ALA A 54 -9.41 8.62 16.86
C ALA A 54 -8.65 7.39 17.41
N TYR A 55 -8.39 6.39 16.56
CA TYR A 55 -7.58 5.23 16.92
C TYR A 55 -6.09 5.55 17.11
N TYR A 56 -5.51 6.38 16.23
CA TYR A 56 -4.13 6.87 16.39
C TYR A 56 -3.97 7.71 17.67
N ASP A 57 -4.92 8.60 17.97
CA ASP A 57 -4.93 9.37 19.21
C ASP A 57 -5.14 8.48 20.46
N ALA A 58 -5.97 7.43 20.39
CA ALA A 58 -6.17 6.51 21.50
C ALA A 58 -4.92 5.63 21.78
N ARG A 59 -4.18 5.25 20.74
CA ARG A 59 -3.01 4.35 20.84
C ARG A 59 -1.70 5.11 21.09
N HIS A 60 -1.59 6.36 20.68
CA HIS A 60 -0.37 7.19 20.82
C HIS A 60 -0.54 8.45 21.70
N GLY A 61 -1.76 8.82 22.10
CA GLY A 61 -2.06 10.05 22.85
C GLY A 61 -1.66 10.05 24.33
N LYS A 62 -1.02 9.00 24.84
CA LYS A 62 -0.47 8.94 26.22
C LYS A 62 1.06 9.09 26.29
N LYS A 63 1.69 9.73 25.30
CA LYS A 63 3.06 10.25 25.42
C LYS A 63 3.21 11.64 24.80
N SER A 64 2.57 12.65 25.39
CA SER A 64 3.13 14.02 25.42
C SER A 64 2.24 14.96 26.25
N ARG A 65 2.36 14.88 27.58
CA ARG A 65 2.15 16.03 28.47
C ARG A 65 3.17 15.94 29.60
N ARG A 66 4.43 16.17 29.24
CA ARG A 66 5.39 16.78 30.16
C ARG A 66 6.10 17.85 29.36
N SER A 67 5.53 19.04 29.45
CA SER A 67 6.16 20.30 29.09
C SER A 67 7.44 20.44 29.89
N GLU A 68 8.56 20.15 29.26
CA GLU A 68 9.88 20.51 29.77
C GLU A 68 10.41 21.63 28.88
N SER A 69 10.31 22.83 29.45
CA SER A 69 10.73 24.09 28.88
C SER A 69 12.24 24.11 28.74
N HIS A 70 12.76 23.86 27.53
CA HIS A 70 14.10 24.30 27.17
C HIS A 70 14.08 25.18 25.92
N SER A 71 14.28 26.46 26.21
CA SER A 71 14.65 27.54 25.31
C SER A 71 15.80 27.15 24.39
N GLY A 72 15.51 27.04 23.10
CA GLY A 72 16.51 26.87 22.03
C GLY A 72 16.30 27.92 20.95
N ALA A 73 17.22 28.88 20.88
CA ALA A 73 17.19 30.10 20.07
C ALA A 73 16.71 29.92 18.62
N ARG A 74 15.66 30.66 18.24
CA ARG A 74 15.32 30.94 16.84
C ARG A 74 16.43 31.82 16.24
N LYS A 75 17.36 31.23 15.49
CA LYS A 75 18.27 31.97 14.61
C LYS A 75 17.47 32.52 13.42
N ARG A 76 17.18 33.82 13.44
CA ARG A 76 16.74 34.56 12.25
C ARG A 76 17.99 35.00 11.47
N SER A 77 18.21 34.42 10.31
CA SER A 77 19.21 34.87 9.35
C SER A 77 18.62 35.98 8.47
N HIS A 78 19.25 37.16 8.49
CA HIS A 78 18.90 38.25 7.58
C HIS A 78 19.85 38.22 6.38
N VAL A 79 19.30 38.08 5.18
CA VAL A 79 20.06 38.06 3.93
C VAL A 79 20.10 39.49 3.35
N LYS A 80 21.28 40.00 3.01
CA LYS A 80 21.45 41.20 2.17
C LYS A 80 22.44 40.90 1.05
N ARG A 81 22.17 41.44 -0.14
CA ARG A 81 23.07 41.39 -1.30
C ARG A 81 24.26 42.32 -1.09
N VAL A 82 25.45 41.85 -1.42
CA VAL A 82 26.68 42.67 -1.42
C VAL A 82 26.88 43.21 -2.84
N GLY A 83 26.53 44.47 -3.06
CA GLY A 83 26.85 45.21 -4.30
C GLY A 83 26.16 44.69 -5.58
N LYS A 84 26.82 44.90 -6.73
CA LYS A 84 26.32 44.58 -8.09
C LYS A 84 26.77 43.20 -8.61
N THR A 85 26.92 42.20 -7.74
CA THR A 85 27.17 40.80 -8.16
C THR A 85 26.22 39.83 -7.43
N ASN A 86 25.97 38.66 -8.01
CA ASN A 86 25.00 37.66 -7.51
C ASN A 86 25.54 36.80 -6.33
N ALA A 87 26.44 37.32 -5.51
CA ALA A 87 26.93 36.63 -4.32
C ALA A 87 26.09 37.00 -3.08
N LEU A 88 25.72 35.99 -2.29
CA LEU A 88 25.03 36.16 -1.01
C LEU A 88 26.00 35.83 0.13
N GLU A 89 26.19 36.77 1.07
CA GLU A 89 27.06 36.62 2.23
C GLU A 89 26.22 36.54 3.51
N ILE A 90 26.44 35.52 4.34
CA ILE A 90 25.75 35.31 5.62
C ILE A 90 26.70 35.74 6.74
N GLN A 91 26.51 36.94 7.29
CA GLN A 91 27.27 37.38 8.46
C GLN A 91 26.59 36.92 9.75
N THR A 92 27.30 36.10 10.51
CA THR A 92 26.89 35.68 11.87
C THR A 92 27.67 36.53 12.86
N ILE A 93 27.04 37.57 13.42
CA ILE A 93 27.70 38.45 14.40
C ILE A 93 27.49 37.86 15.80
N SER A 94 28.53 37.25 16.37
CA SER A 94 28.60 36.97 17.81
C SER A 94 29.35 38.11 18.51
N ARG A 95 28.67 38.84 19.39
CA ARG A 95 29.26 39.86 20.26
C ARG A 95 29.94 39.21 21.47
N ALA A 96 31.25 39.42 21.63
CA ALA A 96 31.94 39.41 22.94
C ALA A 96 33.29 40.17 22.86
N THR A 97 33.31 41.36 23.48
CA THR A 97 34.36 42.02 24.31
C THR A 97 35.88 42.00 23.95
N VAL A 98 36.38 43.17 23.53
CA VAL A 98 37.50 44.05 24.02
C VAL A 98 38.92 43.52 24.39
N HIS A 99 39.91 44.09 23.66
CA HIS A 99 41.34 44.48 23.91
C HIS A 99 42.59 43.54 23.89
N TYR A 100 43.34 43.65 22.76
CA TYR A 100 44.81 43.89 22.49
C TYR A 100 45.95 43.03 23.12
N PRO A 101 47.19 43.03 22.55
CA PRO A 101 47.58 42.84 21.14
C PRO A 101 48.79 41.85 20.96
N LYS A 102 49.03 41.45 19.70
CA LYS A 102 50.30 41.00 19.08
C LYS A 102 51.03 39.78 19.68
N SER A 103 50.96 38.65 18.97
CA SER A 103 52.06 37.67 18.92
C SER A 103 52.04 36.90 17.59
N THR A 104 53.14 37.01 16.87
CA THR A 104 53.53 36.18 15.73
C THR A 104 53.76 34.74 16.19
N LYS A 105 53.14 33.72 15.54
CA LYS A 105 53.75 32.40 15.28
C LYS A 105 52.80 31.38 14.59
N VAL A 106 53.37 30.76 13.54
CA VAL A 106 53.24 29.36 13.09
C VAL A 106 51.90 28.89 12.54
N LYS A 107 51.86 28.66 11.21
CA LYS A 107 50.85 27.83 10.53
C LYS A 107 50.99 26.38 11.03
N LEU A 108 50.10 25.97 11.93
CA LEU A 108 49.90 24.58 12.28
C LEU A 108 49.03 23.93 11.20
N ALA A 109 49.54 22.90 10.51
CA ALA A 109 48.76 22.13 9.56
C ALA A 109 47.57 21.50 10.28
N SER A 110 46.35 21.84 9.85
CA SER A 110 45.12 21.25 10.36
C SER A 110 45.11 19.73 10.11
N PRO A 111 44.72 18.90 11.10
CA PRO A 111 44.57 17.47 10.87
C PRO A 111 43.53 17.22 9.76
N PRO A 112 43.69 16.14 8.96
CA PRO A 112 42.72 15.81 7.92
C PRO A 112 41.32 15.63 8.52
N PRO A 113 40.25 16.05 7.80
CA PRO A 113 38.89 15.90 8.28
C PRO A 113 38.59 14.42 8.57
N PRO A 114 37.83 14.12 9.64
CA PRO A 114 37.46 12.75 9.97
C PRO A 114 36.69 12.11 8.81
N PRO A 115 36.86 10.79 8.57
CA PRO A 115 36.11 10.09 7.54
C PRO A 115 34.59 10.22 7.78
N PRO A 116 33.79 10.31 6.70
CA PRO A 116 32.34 10.38 6.84
C PRO A 116 31.79 9.16 7.58
N PRO A 117 30.76 9.31 8.42
CA PRO A 117 30.15 8.19 9.11
C PRO A 117 29.59 7.18 8.10
N PRO A 118 29.66 5.87 8.39
CA PRO A 118 29.12 4.85 7.51
C PRO A 118 27.61 5.06 7.30
N PRO A 119 27.08 4.76 6.11
CA PRO A 119 25.64 4.84 5.84
C PRO A 119 24.86 3.98 6.85
N ALA A 120 23.83 4.55 7.48
CA ALA A 120 22.97 3.79 8.38
C ALA A 120 22.25 2.67 7.61
N ASP A 121 22.23 1.45 8.17
CA ASP A 121 21.47 0.33 7.59
C ASP A 121 19.97 0.63 7.72
N VAL A 122 19.31 0.89 6.59
CA VAL A 122 17.87 1.20 6.50
C VAL A 122 17.04 -0.08 6.42
N PHE A 123 17.66 -1.25 6.18
CA PHE A 123 16.97 -2.52 5.99
C PHE A 123 16.10 -2.93 7.19
N PRO A 124 16.54 -2.79 8.46
CA PRO A 124 15.70 -3.14 9.62
C PRO A 124 14.37 -2.38 9.66
N LYS A 125 14.36 -1.13 9.16
CA LYS A 125 13.14 -0.33 9.04
C LYS A 125 12.18 -0.94 8.02
N LEU A 126 12.67 -1.31 6.83
CA LEU A 126 11.85 -1.95 5.80
C LEU A 126 11.27 -3.27 6.27
N SER A 127 12.07 -4.09 6.96
CA SER A 127 11.60 -5.33 7.57
C SER A 127 10.50 -5.09 8.61
N SER A 128 10.62 -4.04 9.43
CA SER A 128 9.58 -3.68 10.39
C SER A 128 8.27 -3.24 9.72
N GLU A 129 8.37 -2.44 8.64
CA GLU A 129 7.21 -2.00 7.86
C GLU A 129 6.52 -3.19 7.17
N ALA A 130 7.30 -4.12 6.62
CA ALA A 130 6.78 -5.33 5.99
C ALA A 130 6.06 -6.25 6.98
N LYS A 131 6.58 -6.38 8.21
CA LYS A 131 5.93 -7.15 9.28
C LYS A 131 4.60 -6.55 9.70
N VAL A 132 4.54 -5.23 9.89
CA VAL A 132 3.28 -4.53 10.19
C VAL A 132 2.26 -4.77 9.08
N LEU A 133 2.70 -4.72 7.81
CA LEU A 133 1.80 -4.97 6.69
C LEU A 133 1.30 -6.42 6.63
N GLN A 134 2.16 -7.39 6.99
CA GLN A 134 1.78 -8.79 7.10
C GLN A 134 0.78 -9.01 8.24
N ASP A 135 0.97 -8.36 9.39
CA ASP A 135 0.04 -8.43 10.51
C ASP A 135 -1.32 -7.83 10.14
N ASP A 136 -1.33 -6.68 9.46
CA ASP A 136 -2.55 -6.05 8.93
C ASP A 136 -3.26 -6.96 7.91
N PHE A 137 -2.50 -7.62 7.03
CA PHE A 137 -3.03 -8.58 6.09
C PHE A 137 -3.62 -9.81 6.80
N ASN A 138 -2.92 -10.37 7.79
CA ASN A 138 -3.38 -11.51 8.58
C ASN A 138 -4.68 -11.16 9.32
N TYR A 139 -4.75 -9.96 9.89
CA TYR A 139 -5.98 -9.44 10.48
C TYR A 139 -7.11 -9.29 9.45
N PHE A 140 -6.80 -8.77 8.26
CA PHE A 140 -7.77 -8.62 7.17
C PHE A 140 -8.39 -9.94 6.73
N ILE A 141 -7.57 -11.00 6.59
CA ILE A 141 -8.10 -12.34 6.29
C ILE A 141 -8.77 -13.01 7.50
N GLY A 142 -8.85 -12.33 8.66
CA GLY A 142 -9.52 -12.80 9.86
C GLY A 142 -8.69 -13.75 10.73
N GLY A 143 -7.37 -13.75 10.57
CA GLY A 143 -6.45 -14.66 11.27
C GLY A 143 -6.61 -16.13 10.87
N VAL A 144 -7.40 -16.43 9.84
CA VAL A 144 -7.55 -17.78 9.31
C VAL A 144 -6.54 -18.05 8.19
N SER A 145 -6.38 -19.32 7.83
CA SER A 145 -5.60 -19.67 6.64
C SER A 145 -6.20 -19.06 5.38
N LEU A 146 -5.37 -18.87 4.34
CA LEU A 146 -5.82 -18.31 3.07
C LEU A 146 -6.98 -19.11 2.45
N THR A 147 -6.94 -20.44 2.59
CA THR A 147 -8.03 -21.34 2.19
C THR A 147 -9.31 -21.09 3.00
N GLY A 148 -9.19 -20.82 4.30
CA GLY A 148 -10.31 -20.46 5.16
C GLY A 148 -10.97 -19.15 4.72
N PHE A 149 -10.15 -18.14 4.42
CA PHE A 149 -10.60 -16.86 3.89
C PHE A 149 -11.36 -17.01 2.56
N VAL A 150 -10.80 -17.76 1.60
CA VAL A 150 -11.46 -18.04 0.32
C VAL A 150 -12.79 -18.78 0.51
N LYS A 151 -12.82 -19.81 1.36
CA LYS A 151 -14.05 -20.55 1.67
C LYS A 151 -15.11 -19.63 2.30
N HIS A 152 -14.70 -18.68 3.14
CA HIS A 152 -15.61 -17.68 3.71
C HIS A 152 -16.25 -16.81 2.62
N LEU A 153 -15.47 -16.32 1.65
CA LEU A 153 -15.98 -15.55 0.52
C LEU A 153 -16.97 -16.36 -0.33
N LEU A 154 -16.63 -17.61 -0.67
CA LEU A 154 -17.52 -18.50 -1.41
C LEU A 154 -18.83 -18.76 -0.64
N LYS A 155 -18.76 -19.00 0.67
CA LYS A 155 -19.95 -19.17 1.52
C LYS A 155 -20.84 -17.93 1.50
N LYS A 156 -20.25 -16.72 1.55
CA LYS A 156 -20.98 -15.45 1.46
C LYS A 156 -21.65 -15.28 0.10
N TYR A 157 -20.97 -15.67 -0.98
CA TYR A 157 -21.52 -15.58 -2.35
C TYR A 157 -22.66 -16.57 -2.62
N PHE A 158 -22.56 -17.80 -2.10
CA PHE A 158 -23.58 -18.84 -2.32
C PHE A 158 -24.75 -18.81 -1.32
N ARG A 159 -24.67 -18.04 -0.22
CA ARG A 159 -25.70 -17.99 0.81
C ARG A 159 -27.07 -17.59 0.26
N SER A 160 -27.96 -18.58 0.13
CA SER A 160 -29.32 -18.45 -0.41
C SER A 160 -30.25 -17.60 0.45
N ASP A 161 -29.97 -17.48 1.74
CA ASP A 161 -30.71 -16.67 2.72
C ASP A 161 -30.29 -15.19 2.70
N SER A 162 -29.26 -14.84 1.92
CA SER A 162 -28.72 -13.49 1.89
C SER A 162 -29.22 -12.71 0.68
N LYS A 163 -29.52 -11.42 0.89
CA LYS A 163 -29.74 -10.46 -0.21
C LYS A 163 -28.53 -10.35 -1.14
N HIS A 164 -27.38 -10.89 -0.74
CA HIS A 164 -26.11 -10.85 -1.44
C HIS A 164 -25.79 -12.11 -2.25
N GLN A 165 -26.73 -13.06 -2.36
CA GLN A 165 -26.50 -14.26 -3.16
C GLN A 165 -26.16 -13.88 -4.61
N GLY A 166 -25.07 -14.45 -5.13
CA GLY A 166 -24.63 -14.19 -6.50
C GLY A 166 -24.09 -12.77 -6.73
N GLN A 167 -24.02 -11.91 -5.70
CA GLN A 167 -23.49 -10.56 -5.88
C GLN A 167 -21.97 -10.60 -6.00
N ILE A 168 -21.48 -10.14 -7.16
CA ILE A 168 -20.04 -10.07 -7.43
C ILE A 168 -19.29 -9.16 -6.46
N ALA A 169 -19.99 -8.19 -5.85
CA ALA A 169 -19.45 -7.27 -4.85
C ALA A 169 -18.82 -8.00 -3.65
N VAL A 170 -19.22 -9.24 -3.37
CA VAL A 170 -18.62 -10.11 -2.35
C VAL A 170 -17.12 -10.31 -2.57
N PHE A 171 -16.64 -10.27 -3.81
CA PHE A 171 -15.23 -10.43 -4.15
C PHE A 171 -14.52 -9.10 -4.48
N VAL A 172 -15.26 -8.11 -5.00
CA VAL A 172 -14.67 -6.82 -5.41
C VAL A 172 -14.07 -6.06 -4.22
N GLU A 173 -14.82 -5.93 -3.11
CA GLU A 173 -14.33 -5.22 -1.93
C GLU A 173 -13.07 -5.87 -1.32
N PRO A 174 -13.03 -7.20 -1.14
CA PRO A 174 -11.79 -7.87 -0.73
C PRO A 174 -10.63 -7.72 -1.73
N LEU A 175 -10.90 -7.77 -3.04
CA LEU A 175 -9.85 -7.60 -4.06
C LEU A 175 -9.22 -6.22 -4.01
N ASP A 176 -10.01 -5.17 -3.83
CA ASP A 176 -9.50 -3.80 -3.72
C ASP A 176 -8.49 -3.67 -2.55
N GLU A 177 -8.80 -4.27 -1.40
CA GLU A 177 -7.91 -4.23 -0.25
C GLU A 177 -6.68 -5.13 -0.47
N LEU A 178 -6.83 -6.29 -1.11
CA LEU A 178 -5.71 -7.17 -1.48
C LEU A 178 -4.74 -6.50 -2.46
N TYR A 179 -5.24 -5.78 -3.46
CA TYR A 179 -4.39 -4.98 -4.37
C TYR A 179 -3.66 -3.87 -3.64
N ARG A 180 -4.30 -3.25 -2.65
CA ARG A 180 -3.66 -2.26 -1.80
C ARG A 180 -2.50 -2.88 -1.00
N PHE A 181 -2.71 -4.04 -0.38
CA PHE A 181 -1.65 -4.77 0.31
C PHE A 181 -0.52 -5.15 -0.65
N GLN A 182 -0.83 -5.72 -1.81
CA GLN A 182 0.15 -6.13 -2.80
C GLN A 182 0.99 -4.93 -3.29
N LYS A 183 0.34 -3.80 -3.57
CA LYS A 183 1.03 -2.56 -3.99
C LYS A 183 1.93 -2.02 -2.89
N SER A 184 1.43 -1.92 -1.67
CA SER A 184 2.20 -1.42 -0.53
C SER A 184 3.40 -2.32 -0.23
N TYR A 185 3.22 -3.64 -0.22
CA TYR A 185 4.31 -4.59 -0.02
C TYR A 185 5.33 -4.51 -1.16
N GLY A 186 4.86 -4.43 -2.41
CA GLY A 186 5.71 -4.27 -3.59
C GLY A 186 6.57 -3.00 -3.56
N CYS A 187 6.07 -1.91 -2.98
CA CYS A 187 6.88 -0.71 -2.74
C CYS A 187 8.05 -0.97 -1.76
N ILE A 188 7.81 -1.72 -0.69
CA ILE A 188 8.85 -2.08 0.30
C ILE A 188 9.89 -2.99 -0.36
N VAL A 189 9.45 -4.01 -1.11
CA VAL A 189 10.34 -4.93 -1.85
C VAL A 189 11.18 -4.15 -2.86
N ALA A 190 10.58 -3.27 -3.67
CA ALA A 190 11.30 -2.44 -4.63
C ALA A 190 12.30 -1.49 -3.95
N GLN A 191 11.97 -0.96 -2.77
CA GLN A 191 12.88 -0.13 -2.01
C GLN A 191 14.06 -0.93 -1.44
N SER A 192 13.82 -2.14 -0.96
CA SER A 192 14.90 -3.03 -0.49
C SER A 192 15.87 -3.38 -1.62
N LEU A 193 15.36 -3.65 -2.82
CA LEU A 193 16.18 -3.90 -4.01
C LEU A 193 17.04 -2.69 -4.39
N ARG A 194 16.53 -1.47 -4.26
CA ARG A 194 17.29 -0.24 -4.55
C ARG A 194 18.41 0.02 -3.55
N ILE A 195 18.24 -0.38 -2.29
CA ILE A 195 19.20 -0.12 -1.22
C ILE A 195 20.32 -1.17 -1.21
N GLU A 196 19.97 -2.44 -1.33
CA GLU A 196 20.91 -3.55 -1.11
C GLU A 196 21.14 -4.42 -2.36
N GLY A 197 20.31 -4.27 -3.41
CA GLY A 197 20.30 -5.19 -4.53
C GLY A 197 19.67 -6.55 -4.17
N PRO A 198 19.83 -7.58 -5.02
CA PRO A 198 19.28 -8.92 -4.79
C PRO A 198 20.07 -9.66 -3.70
N SER A 199 19.89 -9.25 -2.45
CA SER A 199 20.49 -9.85 -1.26
C SER A 199 19.66 -11.01 -0.72
N ALA A 200 20.25 -11.84 0.15
CA ALA A 200 19.50 -12.89 0.86
C ALA A 200 18.34 -12.30 1.70
N ARG A 201 18.55 -11.11 2.27
CA ARG A 201 17.51 -10.40 3.04
C ARG A 201 16.38 -9.91 2.14
N HIS A 202 16.70 -9.39 0.96
CA HIS A 202 15.72 -9.02 -0.05
C HIS A 202 14.89 -10.22 -0.52
N LEU A 203 15.54 -11.35 -0.82
CA LEU A 203 14.85 -12.58 -1.23
C LEU A 203 13.92 -13.11 -0.13
N ALA A 204 14.35 -13.07 1.14
CA ALA A 204 13.49 -13.44 2.26
C ALA A 204 12.25 -12.54 2.36
N LEU A 205 12.44 -11.23 2.21
CA LEU A 205 11.35 -10.26 2.17
C LEU A 205 10.38 -10.53 1.00
N GLU A 206 10.89 -10.81 -0.19
CA GLU A 206 10.04 -11.16 -1.34
C GLU A 206 9.25 -12.45 -1.10
N GLN A 207 9.88 -13.46 -0.50
CA GLN A 207 9.22 -14.72 -0.15
C GLN A 207 8.08 -14.52 0.86
N GLU A 208 8.28 -13.69 1.88
CA GLU A 208 7.23 -13.34 2.84
C GLU A 208 6.01 -12.67 2.16
N GLY A 209 6.25 -11.83 1.15
CA GLY A 209 5.20 -11.17 0.37
C GLY A 209 4.38 -12.10 -0.52
N GLN A 210 4.83 -13.33 -0.77
CA GLN A 210 4.14 -14.27 -1.67
C GLN A 210 2.72 -14.59 -1.22
N LEU A 211 2.45 -14.59 0.09
CA LEU A 211 1.14 -14.99 0.60
C LEU A 211 0.06 -13.97 0.21
N ILE A 212 0.40 -12.68 0.18
CA ILE A 212 -0.48 -11.61 -0.33
C ILE A 212 -0.73 -11.81 -1.83
N GLY A 213 0.32 -12.13 -2.60
CA GLY A 213 0.20 -12.40 -4.04
C GLY A 213 -0.70 -13.61 -4.33
N ARG A 214 -0.56 -14.69 -3.58
CA ARG A 214 -1.44 -15.88 -3.69
C ARG A 214 -2.89 -15.53 -3.36
N ALA A 215 -3.11 -14.68 -2.36
CA ALA A 215 -4.45 -14.25 -2.00
C ALA A 215 -5.14 -13.50 -3.15
N VAL A 216 -4.42 -12.57 -3.78
CA VAL A 216 -4.89 -11.87 -4.99
C VAL A 216 -5.24 -12.89 -6.08
N GLU A 217 -4.30 -13.76 -6.45
CA GLU A 217 -4.49 -14.76 -7.52
C GLU A 217 -5.75 -15.62 -7.28
N TRP A 218 -5.94 -16.11 -6.06
CA TRP A 218 -7.04 -17.00 -5.74
C TRP A 218 -8.39 -16.30 -5.77
N VAL A 219 -8.47 -15.07 -5.26
CA VAL A 219 -9.72 -14.31 -5.26
C VAL A 219 -10.04 -13.79 -6.67
N GLU A 220 -9.03 -13.42 -7.47
CA GLU A 220 -9.21 -13.04 -8.88
C GLU A 220 -9.78 -14.19 -9.70
N ASP A 221 -9.23 -15.39 -9.56
CA ASP A 221 -9.70 -16.58 -10.29
C ASP A 221 -11.17 -16.92 -9.95
N ILE A 222 -11.54 -16.80 -8.68
CA ILE A 222 -12.92 -16.94 -8.21
C ILE A 222 -13.81 -15.84 -8.80
N TRP A 223 -13.36 -14.59 -8.74
CA TRP A 223 -14.08 -13.46 -9.27
C TRP A 223 -14.34 -13.61 -10.77
N HIS A 224 -13.34 -14.00 -11.56
CA HIS A 224 -13.48 -14.29 -12.98
C HIS A 224 -14.56 -15.35 -13.25
N CYS A 225 -14.57 -16.44 -12.49
CA CYS A 225 -15.59 -17.48 -12.60
C CYS A 225 -16.99 -16.99 -12.17
N ALA A 226 -17.05 -16.05 -11.21
CA ALA A 226 -18.28 -15.51 -10.66
C ALA A 226 -18.94 -14.44 -11.54
N ILE A 227 -18.17 -13.74 -12.39
CA ILE A 227 -18.71 -12.74 -13.35
C ILE A 227 -19.71 -13.40 -14.31
N ASP A 228 -19.43 -14.64 -14.73
CA ASP A 228 -20.34 -15.41 -15.59
C ASP A 228 -21.57 -15.93 -14.84
N GLY A 229 -21.68 -15.65 -13.53
CA GLY A 229 -22.82 -15.96 -12.70
C GLY A 229 -22.66 -17.20 -11.82
N LEU A 230 -23.63 -17.37 -10.92
CA LEU A 230 -23.57 -18.34 -9.82
C LEU A 230 -23.41 -19.79 -10.29
N GLY A 231 -24.03 -20.16 -11.42
CA GLY A 231 -23.91 -21.50 -11.99
C GLY A 231 -22.51 -21.83 -12.50
N ASN A 232 -21.82 -20.86 -13.11
CA ASN A 232 -20.46 -21.05 -13.62
C ASN A 232 -19.45 -21.20 -12.49
N LEU A 233 -19.56 -20.36 -11.45
CA LEU A 233 -18.73 -20.50 -10.26
C LEU A 233 -18.93 -21.85 -9.57
N ARG A 234 -20.18 -22.30 -9.45
CA ARG A 234 -20.51 -23.61 -8.86
C ARG A 234 -19.91 -24.76 -9.67
N LEU A 235 -20.02 -24.70 -11.00
CA LEU A 235 -19.46 -25.70 -11.89
C LEU A 235 -17.93 -25.73 -11.81
N ALA A 236 -17.27 -24.57 -11.80
CA ALA A 236 -15.82 -24.46 -11.65
C ALA A 236 -15.33 -25.03 -10.32
N TYR A 237 -16.02 -24.70 -9.22
CA TYR A 237 -15.72 -25.21 -7.88
C TYR A 237 -15.85 -26.74 -7.81
N ASN A 238 -16.95 -27.29 -8.30
CA ASN A 238 -17.21 -28.74 -8.28
C ASN A 238 -16.23 -29.52 -9.15
N ARG A 239 -15.77 -28.93 -10.25
CA ARG A 239 -14.77 -29.53 -11.15
C ARG A 239 -13.32 -29.29 -10.69
N LYS A 240 -13.11 -28.67 -9.53
CA LYS A 240 -11.78 -28.34 -8.98
C LYS A 240 -10.92 -27.50 -9.94
N LEU A 241 -11.54 -26.58 -10.67
CA LEU A 241 -10.84 -25.77 -11.68
C LEU A 241 -10.17 -24.52 -11.09
N MET A 242 -10.46 -24.18 -9.82
CA MET A 242 -9.92 -22.96 -9.22
C MET A 242 -8.43 -23.09 -8.89
N ALA A 243 -7.69 -21.98 -8.99
CA ALA A 243 -6.25 -21.89 -8.75
C ALA A 243 -5.86 -22.46 -7.37
N TRP A 244 -6.67 -22.18 -6.35
CA TRP A 244 -6.44 -22.69 -4.99
C TRP A 244 -6.75 -24.18 -4.82
N GLN A 245 -7.59 -24.77 -5.68
CA GLN A 245 -7.92 -26.21 -5.64
C GLN A 245 -6.91 -27.08 -6.41
N ARG A 246 -6.14 -26.49 -7.32
CA ARG A 246 -5.12 -27.19 -8.12
C ARG A 246 -3.76 -27.32 -7.39
N ARG A 247 -3.57 -26.56 -6.31
CA ARG A 247 -2.30 -26.43 -5.59
C ARG A 247 -2.35 -27.07 -4.19
N VAL A 248 -3.45 -27.73 -3.84
CA VAL A 248 -3.69 -28.49 -2.59
C VAL A 248 -3.86 -29.94 -2.96
#